data_AF-A0A9Q9WTP2-F1
#
_entry.id   AF-A0A9Q9WTP2-F1
#
_cell.length_a   1.000
_cell.length_b   1.000
_cell.length_c   1.000
_cell.angle_alpha   90.00
_cell.angle_beta   90.00
_cell.angle_gamma   90.00
#
_symmetry.space_group_name_H-M   'P 1'
#
loop_
_entity.id
_entity.type
_entity.pdbx_description
1 polymer ?
#
loop_
_entity_poly.entity_id
_entity_poly.type
_entity_poly.pdbx_seq_one_letter_code
_entity_poly.pdbx_strand_id
1 'polypeptide(L)'
;MAQTYTLSLPAEDRERYLKKLLDTGLQRCPFEMVENWINDPTQWPNMDYSDIYHYLVESPSLYTSETMKNKRSLEAHKFFVSGWVQAVLHIKTDKCFVFKSSVKPSWRVTSKPHNTWVAVENSGKVRAAHCDCMAGLGESCSHVGAVLYKLEASVRLGITTTVQLQMFVCAAQYADFVTWTPQQTTIFRILKDYEFIKGMVDVISRFWAKHIHPRLMTTVLQSETEPDSEGVDRQRCESNLSAHQSPAL
;
A
#
# COMPACT_ATOMS: atom_id res chain seq x y z
N MET A 1 3.21 -38.08 1.16
CA MET A 1 2.06 -37.15 1.27
C MET A 1 2.55 -35.91 1.98
N ALA A 2 2.54 -34.74 1.34
CA ALA A 2 2.96 -33.50 2.00
C ALA A 2 2.00 -33.23 3.17
N GLN A 3 2.53 -33.11 4.39
CA GLN A 3 1.71 -32.70 5.53
C GLN A 3 1.20 -31.28 5.26
N THR A 4 -0.11 -31.11 5.29
CA THR A 4 -0.79 -29.82 5.23
C THR A 4 -0.22 -28.91 6.33
N TYR A 5 0.17 -27.69 6.01
CA TYR A 5 0.72 -26.70 6.96
C TYR A 5 -0.16 -26.58 8.21
N THR A 6 -1.47 -26.63 8.04
CA THR A 6 -2.44 -26.58 9.15
C THR A 6 -2.30 -27.71 10.15
N LEU A 7 -1.86 -28.91 9.71
CA LEU A 7 -1.64 -30.06 10.57
C LEU A 7 -0.34 -29.95 11.39
N SER A 8 0.61 -29.12 10.93
CA SER A 8 1.85 -28.85 11.67
C SER A 8 1.68 -27.88 12.83
N LEU A 9 0.54 -27.16 12.89
CA LEU A 9 0.25 -26.18 13.94
C LEU A 9 -0.29 -26.86 15.21
N PRO A 10 0.02 -26.32 16.41
CA PRO A 10 -0.64 -26.71 17.67
C PRO A 10 -2.16 -26.59 17.58
N ALA A 11 -2.90 -27.35 18.39
CA ALA A 11 -4.36 -27.45 18.28
C ALA A 11 -5.08 -26.09 18.37
N GLU A 12 -4.70 -25.25 19.35
CA GLU A 12 -5.28 -23.91 19.55
C GLU A 12 -4.95 -22.96 18.38
N ASP A 13 -3.69 -22.97 17.93
CA ASP A 13 -3.26 -22.14 16.80
C ASP A 13 -3.89 -22.59 15.48
N ARG A 14 -4.11 -23.89 15.32
CA ARG A 14 -4.80 -24.47 14.17
C ARG A 14 -6.25 -24.00 14.10
N GLU A 15 -6.96 -24.01 15.22
CA GLU A 15 -8.33 -23.51 15.28
C GLU A 15 -8.41 -22.02 14.89
N ARG A 16 -7.52 -21.19 15.45
CA ARG A 16 -7.41 -19.77 15.09
C ARG A 16 -7.11 -19.60 13.60
N TYR A 17 -6.17 -20.38 13.06
CA TYR A 17 -5.80 -20.32 11.65
C TYR A 17 -6.98 -20.69 10.73
N LEU A 18 -7.75 -21.74 11.07
CA LEU A 18 -8.92 -22.15 10.30
C LEU A 18 -10.02 -21.09 10.31
N LYS A 19 -10.29 -20.47 11.47
CA LYS A 19 -11.25 -19.34 11.56
C LYS A 19 -10.86 -18.21 10.63
N LYS A 20 -9.57 -17.86 10.61
CA LYS A 20 -9.03 -16.81 9.75
C LYS A 20 -9.17 -17.13 8.26
N LEU A 21 -8.94 -18.38 7.84
CA LEU A 21 -9.12 -18.80 6.44
C LEU A 21 -10.58 -18.64 5.99
N LEU A 22 -11.54 -18.98 6.86
CA LEU A 22 -12.97 -18.80 6.58
C LEU A 22 -13.34 -17.32 6.44
N ASP A 23 -12.71 -16.45 7.24
CA ASP A 23 -12.91 -15.00 7.17
C ASP A 23 -12.40 -14.40 5.86
N THR A 24 -11.34 -14.98 5.24
CA THR A 24 -10.87 -14.56 3.91
C THR A 24 -11.71 -15.14 2.76
N GLY A 25 -12.60 -16.09 3.05
CA GLY A 25 -13.37 -16.82 2.04
C GLY A 25 -12.56 -17.91 1.32
N LEU A 26 -11.45 -18.35 1.91
CA LEU A 26 -10.63 -19.42 1.35
C LEU A 26 -10.93 -20.75 2.02
N GLN A 27 -11.00 -21.81 1.20
CA GLN A 27 -11.22 -23.19 1.66
C GLN A 27 -9.90 -23.95 1.89
N ARG A 28 -8.78 -23.44 1.35
CA ARG A 28 -7.47 -24.07 1.41
C ARG A 28 -6.42 -23.07 1.87
N CYS A 29 -5.34 -23.59 2.44
CA CYS A 29 -4.21 -22.79 2.91
C CYS A 29 -3.50 -22.08 1.73
N PRO A 30 -3.29 -20.75 1.77
CA PRO A 30 -2.58 -20.02 0.72
C PRO A 30 -1.18 -20.53 0.40
N PHE A 31 -0.50 -21.16 1.36
CA PHE A 31 0.84 -21.73 1.17
C PHE A 31 0.84 -22.99 0.28
N GLU A 32 -0.29 -23.67 0.16
CA GLU A 32 -0.43 -24.93 -0.58
C GLU A 32 -1.10 -24.72 -1.94
N MET A 33 -1.64 -23.52 -2.18
CA MET A 33 -2.27 -23.17 -3.44
C MET A 33 -1.20 -22.88 -4.49
N VAL A 34 -1.08 -23.79 -5.47
CA VAL A 34 -0.14 -23.65 -6.61
C VAL A 34 -0.75 -22.84 -7.76
N GLU A 35 -2.06 -22.95 -7.97
CA GLU A 35 -2.77 -22.36 -9.11
C GLU A 35 -3.50 -21.05 -8.75
N ASN A 36 -3.84 -20.25 -9.77
CA ASN A 36 -4.67 -19.03 -9.72
C ASN A 36 -4.06 -17.76 -9.11
N TRP A 37 -2.74 -17.72 -8.86
CA TRP A 37 -2.07 -16.53 -8.35
C TRP A 37 -1.71 -15.55 -9.47
N ILE A 38 -2.12 -14.30 -9.32
CA ILE A 38 -1.90 -13.22 -10.28
C ILE A 38 -0.74 -12.35 -9.79
N ASN A 39 0.12 -11.91 -10.71
CA ASN A 39 1.18 -10.93 -10.45
C ASN A 39 0.86 -9.64 -11.19
N ASP A 40 -0.14 -8.90 -10.68
CA ASP A 40 -0.57 -7.65 -11.29
C ASP A 40 -0.83 -6.59 -10.21
N PRO A 41 0.18 -5.78 -9.87
CA PRO A 41 0.05 -4.73 -8.89
C PRO A 41 -0.98 -3.65 -9.21
N THR A 42 -1.44 -3.55 -10.47
CA THR A 42 -2.44 -2.55 -10.87
C THR A 42 -3.82 -2.84 -10.28
N GLN A 43 -4.10 -4.10 -9.94
CA GLN A 43 -5.37 -4.57 -9.39
C GLN A 43 -5.46 -4.49 -7.87
N TRP A 44 -4.37 -4.10 -7.20
CA TRP A 44 -4.31 -4.11 -5.74
C TRP A 44 -5.24 -3.03 -5.15
N PRO A 45 -5.86 -3.29 -3.99
CA PRO A 45 -6.73 -2.32 -3.35
C PRO A 45 -5.91 -1.10 -2.92
N ASN A 46 -6.57 0.06 -2.87
CA ASN A 46 -5.96 1.25 -2.30
C ASN A 46 -5.71 1.01 -0.80
N MET A 47 -4.48 1.23 -0.36
CA MET A 47 -4.04 1.05 1.02
C MET A 47 -3.18 2.24 1.40
N ASP A 48 -3.48 2.84 2.55
CA ASP A 48 -2.72 3.94 3.10
C ASP A 48 -1.82 3.49 4.27
N TYR A 49 -0.85 4.31 4.63
CA TYR A 49 -0.01 4.12 5.80
C TYR A 49 -0.85 4.02 7.09
N SER A 50 -1.97 4.75 7.17
CA SER A 50 -2.90 4.66 8.30
C SER A 50 -3.43 3.24 8.49
N ASP A 51 -3.78 2.53 7.41
CA ASP A 51 -4.28 1.16 7.48
C ASP A 51 -3.23 0.20 8.07
N ILE A 52 -1.96 0.39 7.67
CA ILE A 52 -0.84 -0.39 8.20
C ILE A 52 -0.64 -0.11 9.68
N TYR A 53 -0.67 1.15 10.08
CA TYR A 53 -0.53 1.56 11.48
C TYR A 53 -1.66 1.00 12.35
N HIS A 54 -2.91 1.14 11.89
CA HIS A 54 -4.07 0.56 12.58
C HIS A 54 -3.94 -0.96 12.73
N TYR A 55 -3.41 -1.66 11.72
CA TYR A 55 -3.22 -3.10 11.80
C TYR A 55 -2.06 -3.52 12.73
N LEU A 56 -0.88 -2.92 12.58
CA LEU A 56 0.31 -3.34 13.31
C LEU A 56 0.35 -2.83 14.76
N VAL A 57 -0.28 -1.69 15.03
CA VAL A 57 -0.18 -1.00 16.32
C VAL A 57 -1.52 -0.99 17.06
N GLU A 58 -2.63 -0.65 16.41
CA GLU A 58 -3.89 -0.51 17.15
C GLU A 58 -4.67 -1.82 17.30
N SER A 59 -4.52 -2.75 16.35
CA SER A 59 -5.26 -4.01 16.38
C SER A 59 -4.82 -4.89 17.56
N PRO A 60 -5.77 -5.47 18.31
CA PRO A 60 -5.46 -6.32 19.45
C PRO A 60 -4.85 -7.65 18.95
N SER A 61 -3.52 -7.73 18.95
CA SER A 61 -2.82 -9.00 18.76
C SER A 61 -2.69 -9.74 20.10
N LEU A 62 -2.84 -11.06 20.08
CA LEU A 62 -2.88 -11.93 21.27
C LEU A 62 -1.63 -11.83 22.18
N TYR A 63 -0.47 -11.42 21.64
CA TYR A 63 0.83 -11.60 22.30
C TYR A 63 1.73 -10.35 22.27
N THR A 64 1.17 -9.14 22.31
CA THR A 64 2.00 -7.95 22.05
C THR A 64 1.71 -6.74 22.93
N SER A 65 2.75 -6.30 23.65
CA SER A 65 2.82 -5.01 24.34
C SER A 65 3.09 -3.86 23.36
N GLU A 66 2.81 -2.62 23.77
CA GLU A 66 3.02 -1.41 22.95
C GLU A 66 4.46 -1.22 22.46
N THR A 67 5.45 -1.47 23.32
CA THR A 67 6.87 -1.40 22.94
C THR A 67 7.23 -2.41 21.85
N MET A 68 6.57 -3.57 21.83
CA MET A 68 6.78 -4.60 20.82
C MET A 68 6.10 -4.25 19.49
N LYS A 69 4.93 -3.58 19.53
CA LYS A 69 4.23 -3.10 18.33
C LYS A 69 5.09 -2.13 17.52
N ASN A 70 5.63 -1.11 18.19
CA ASN A 70 6.47 -0.09 17.56
C ASN A 70 7.77 -0.68 17.00
N LYS A 71 8.42 -1.59 17.73
CA LYS A 71 9.61 -2.29 17.24
C LYS A 71 9.32 -3.12 15.99
N ARG A 72 8.21 -3.86 15.96
CA ARG A 72 7.82 -4.70 14.81
C ARG A 72 7.50 -3.87 13.58
N SER A 73 6.77 -2.77 13.72
CA SER A 73 6.50 -1.84 12.62
C SER A 73 7.79 -1.24 12.06
N LEU A 74 8.72 -0.82 12.93
CA LEU A 74 10.02 -0.30 12.50
C LEU A 74 10.85 -1.37 11.77
N GLU A 75 10.89 -2.60 12.28
CA GLU A 75 11.59 -3.72 11.62
C GLU A 75 10.95 -4.11 10.29
N ALA A 76 9.62 -4.14 10.23
CA ALA A 76 8.87 -4.38 9.00
C ALA A 76 9.26 -3.37 7.91
N HIS A 77 9.32 -2.08 8.28
CA HIS A 77 9.76 -1.03 7.36
C HIS A 77 11.20 -1.26 6.90
N LYS A 78 12.12 -1.65 7.79
CA LYS A 78 13.50 -1.99 7.41
C LYS A 78 13.57 -3.15 6.41
N PHE A 79 12.78 -4.21 6.58
CA PHE A 79 12.76 -5.33 5.63
C PHE A 79 12.26 -4.92 4.26
N PHE A 80 11.21 -4.09 4.23
CA PHE A 80 10.69 -3.51 3.00
C PHE A 80 11.76 -2.67 2.28
N VAL A 81 12.37 -1.70 2.98
CA VAL A 81 13.40 -0.82 2.42
C VAL A 81 14.64 -1.60 1.95
N SER A 82 14.99 -2.68 2.65
CA SER A 82 16.12 -3.54 2.30
C SER A 82 15.85 -4.47 1.10
N GLY A 83 14.67 -4.39 0.48
CA GLY A 83 14.30 -5.23 -0.68
C GLY A 83 14.10 -6.70 -0.34
N TRP A 84 13.80 -7.03 0.92
CA TRP A 84 13.72 -8.43 1.38
C TRP A 84 12.39 -9.10 1.05
N VAL A 85 11.38 -8.31 0.73
CA VAL A 85 10.06 -8.77 0.29
C VAL A 85 10.12 -9.14 -1.19
N GLN A 86 9.99 -10.43 -1.50
CA GLN A 86 9.98 -10.93 -2.87
C GLN A 86 8.73 -10.50 -3.63
N ALA A 87 8.52 -11.00 -4.85
CA ALA A 87 7.31 -10.73 -5.62
C ALA A 87 6.05 -11.01 -4.76
N VAL A 88 5.05 -10.14 -4.88
CA VAL A 88 3.78 -10.28 -4.17
C VAL A 88 2.76 -10.72 -5.22
N LEU A 89 2.11 -11.84 -4.94
CA LEU A 89 1.08 -12.40 -5.80
C LEU A 89 -0.26 -12.27 -5.11
N HIS A 90 -1.36 -12.12 -5.85
CA HIS A 90 -2.69 -12.00 -5.27
C HIS A 90 -3.71 -12.94 -5.89
N ILE A 91 -4.75 -13.21 -5.11
CA ILE A 91 -6.02 -13.77 -5.57
C ILE A 91 -7.15 -12.88 -5.04
N LYS A 92 -8.22 -12.75 -5.83
CA LYS A 92 -9.42 -12.03 -5.41
C LYS A 92 -10.46 -13.05 -4.97
N THR A 93 -10.97 -12.89 -3.76
CA THR A 93 -12.16 -13.60 -3.26
C THR A 93 -13.34 -12.65 -3.24
N ASP A 94 -14.55 -13.17 -2.99
CA ASP A 94 -15.76 -12.35 -2.85
C ASP A 94 -15.66 -11.34 -1.70
N LYS A 95 -14.79 -11.58 -0.72
CA LYS A 95 -14.65 -10.78 0.49
C LYS A 95 -13.44 -9.85 0.47
N CYS A 96 -12.33 -10.26 -0.13
CA CYS A 96 -11.06 -9.54 -0.02
C CYS A 96 -10.04 -9.97 -1.09
N PHE A 97 -8.93 -9.24 -1.17
CA PHE A 97 -7.73 -9.68 -1.85
C PHE A 97 -6.84 -10.43 -0.88
N VAL A 98 -6.39 -11.63 -1.26
CA VAL A 98 -5.39 -12.37 -0.50
C VAL A 98 -4.07 -12.29 -1.25
N PHE A 99 -3.06 -11.75 -0.59
CA PHE A 99 -1.71 -11.61 -1.09
C PHE A 99 -0.82 -12.65 -0.47
N LYS A 100 0.12 -13.21 -1.24
CA LYS A 100 1.22 -14.02 -0.72
C LYS A 100 2.55 -13.47 -1.19
N SER A 101 3.55 -13.60 -0.34
CA SER A 101 4.93 -13.28 -0.66
C SER A 101 5.89 -14.11 0.18
N SER A 102 7.15 -14.07 -0.20
CA SER A 102 8.25 -14.66 0.55
C SER A 102 9.13 -13.53 1.07
N VAL A 103 9.47 -13.54 2.35
CA VAL A 103 10.25 -12.46 2.98
C VAL A 103 11.52 -13.05 3.59
N LYS A 104 12.67 -12.48 3.25
CA LYS A 104 13.95 -12.94 3.83
C LYS A 104 13.97 -12.63 5.34
N PRO A 105 14.47 -13.54 6.18
CA PRO A 105 14.60 -13.31 7.62
C PRO A 105 15.72 -12.30 7.92
N SER A 106 15.60 -11.62 9.07
CA SER A 106 16.63 -10.68 9.56
C SER A 106 17.93 -11.33 9.96
N TRP A 107 17.89 -12.57 10.46
CA TRP A 107 19.06 -13.30 10.88
C TRP A 107 19.43 -14.36 9.84
N ARG A 108 20.68 -14.29 9.35
CA ARG A 108 21.20 -15.09 8.22
C ARG A 108 20.32 -14.95 6.97
N VAL A 109 20.61 -13.93 6.16
CA VAL A 109 19.93 -13.64 4.87
C VAL A 109 19.99 -14.81 3.87
N THR A 110 20.91 -15.75 4.08
CA THR A 110 21.04 -17.00 3.31
C THR A 110 20.10 -18.12 3.75
N SER A 111 19.40 -17.96 4.86
CA SER A 111 18.44 -18.94 5.35
C SER A 111 17.12 -18.86 4.58
N LYS A 112 16.31 -19.92 4.71
CA LYS A 112 15.07 -20.08 3.96
C LYS A 112 14.13 -18.88 4.24
N PRO A 113 13.67 -18.17 3.20
CA PRO A 113 12.66 -17.12 3.34
C PRO A 113 11.37 -17.62 3.98
N HIS A 114 10.71 -16.74 4.71
CA HIS A 114 9.44 -17.01 5.36
C HIS A 114 8.26 -16.77 4.42
N ASN A 115 7.36 -17.75 4.33
CA ASN A 115 6.13 -17.58 3.56
C ASN A 115 5.14 -16.76 4.37
N THR A 116 4.62 -15.71 3.73
CA THR A 116 3.72 -14.74 4.35
C THR A 116 2.52 -14.54 3.45
N TRP A 117 1.33 -14.49 4.03
CA TRP A 117 0.13 -14.06 3.33
C TRP A 117 -0.65 -13.04 4.15
N VAL A 118 -1.29 -12.11 3.45
CA VAL A 118 -2.13 -11.06 4.05
C VAL A 118 -3.42 -10.95 3.26
N ALA A 119 -4.53 -10.69 3.93
CA ALA A 119 -5.83 -10.50 3.32
C ALA A 119 -6.33 -9.10 3.60
N VAL A 120 -6.65 -8.36 2.54
CA VAL A 120 -6.98 -6.95 2.57
C VAL A 120 -8.30 -6.72 1.84
N GLU A 121 -9.21 -6.01 2.47
CA GLU A 121 -10.46 -5.57 1.83
C GLU A 121 -10.19 -4.52 0.75
N ASN A 122 -11.18 -4.28 -0.12
CA ASN A 122 -11.08 -3.21 -1.12
C ASN A 122 -10.98 -1.80 -0.51
N SER A 123 -11.30 -1.66 0.78
CA SER A 123 -11.18 -0.44 1.56
C SER A 123 -9.75 -0.15 2.08
N GLY A 124 -8.81 -1.09 1.92
CA GLY A 124 -7.47 -1.01 2.53
C GLY A 124 -7.35 -1.69 3.89
N LYS A 125 -8.48 -2.03 4.53
CA LYS A 125 -8.51 -2.69 5.83
C LYS A 125 -7.94 -4.11 5.76
N VAL A 126 -6.95 -4.41 6.60
CA VAL A 126 -6.39 -5.76 6.75
C VAL A 126 -7.35 -6.63 7.57
N ARG A 127 -7.85 -7.72 6.99
CA ARG A 127 -8.71 -8.70 7.66
C ARG A 127 -7.92 -9.69 8.50
N ALA A 128 -6.82 -10.16 7.93
CA ALA A 128 -6.16 -11.36 8.35
C ALA A 128 -4.74 -11.37 7.79
N ALA A 129 -3.78 -11.87 8.56
CA ALA A 129 -2.45 -12.11 8.04
C ALA A 129 -1.82 -13.32 8.73
N HIS A 130 -0.85 -13.93 8.06
CA HIS A 130 -0.13 -15.06 8.60
C HIS A 130 1.28 -15.14 8.03
N CYS A 131 2.20 -15.63 8.85
CA CYS A 131 3.57 -15.92 8.44
C CYS A 131 3.98 -17.25 9.06
N ASP A 132 4.83 -18.02 8.37
CA ASP A 132 5.39 -19.27 8.90
C ASP A 132 6.58 -19.06 9.85
N CYS A 133 6.92 -17.81 10.19
CA CYS A 133 7.94 -17.51 11.20
C CYS A 133 7.45 -17.79 12.63
N MET A 134 8.38 -17.90 13.57
CA MET A 134 8.07 -18.15 14.98
C MET A 134 7.12 -17.11 15.59
N ALA A 135 7.24 -15.84 15.17
CA ALA A 135 6.35 -14.76 15.60
C ALA A 135 5.04 -14.67 14.78
N GLY A 136 4.91 -15.46 13.72
CA GLY A 136 3.79 -15.44 12.78
C GLY A 136 2.46 -15.89 13.39
N LEU A 137 2.52 -16.63 14.51
CA LEU A 137 1.35 -16.97 15.32
C LEU A 137 0.62 -15.72 15.87
N GLY A 138 1.34 -14.62 16.07
CA GLY A 138 0.78 -13.33 16.51
C GLY A 138 0.25 -12.46 15.38
N GLU A 139 0.27 -12.93 14.13
CA GLU A 139 -0.33 -12.33 12.92
C GLU A 139 0.24 -10.95 12.51
N SER A 140 1.08 -10.36 13.34
CA SER A 140 1.61 -9.00 13.23
C SER A 140 3.14 -8.99 13.26
N CYS A 141 3.77 -10.04 12.75
CA CYS A 141 5.23 -10.11 12.69
C CYS A 141 5.81 -9.10 11.68
N SER A 142 7.10 -8.83 11.78
CA SER A 142 7.78 -7.89 10.87
C SER A 142 7.71 -8.32 9.40
N HIS A 143 7.63 -9.62 9.10
CA HIS A 143 7.42 -10.10 7.72
C HIS A 143 6.04 -9.71 7.17
N VAL A 144 4.98 -9.84 7.98
CA VAL A 144 3.62 -9.39 7.60
C VAL A 144 3.63 -7.89 7.34
N GLY A 145 4.18 -7.11 8.27
CA GLY A 145 4.28 -5.67 8.09
C GLY A 145 5.07 -5.26 6.84
N ALA A 146 6.15 -5.98 6.52
CA ALA A 146 6.94 -5.70 5.33
C ALA A 146 6.16 -5.91 4.03
N VAL A 147 5.31 -6.95 3.98
CA VAL A 147 4.38 -7.17 2.85
C VAL A 147 3.38 -6.03 2.76
N LEU A 148 2.78 -5.61 3.87
CA LEU A 148 1.84 -4.48 3.90
C LEU A 148 2.49 -3.18 3.41
N TYR A 149 3.72 -2.87 3.86
CA TYR A 149 4.47 -1.71 3.35
C TYR A 149 4.72 -1.79 1.85
N LYS A 150 4.93 -2.99 1.30
CA LYS A 150 5.07 -3.16 -0.15
C LYS A 150 3.75 -2.92 -0.90
N LEU A 151 2.62 -3.30 -0.32
CA LEU A 151 1.29 -3.00 -0.88
C LEU A 151 1.05 -1.49 -0.88
N GLU A 152 1.24 -0.81 0.25
CA GLU A 152 1.10 0.65 0.34
C GLU A 152 2.06 1.37 -0.62
N ALA A 153 3.32 0.94 -0.69
CA ALA A 153 4.28 1.57 -1.58
C ALA A 153 3.90 1.41 -3.06
N SER A 154 3.27 0.31 -3.45
CA SER A 154 2.78 0.15 -4.83
C SER A 154 1.71 1.18 -5.21
N VAL A 155 0.85 1.51 -4.25
CA VAL A 155 -0.20 2.52 -4.38
C VAL A 155 0.42 3.91 -4.40
N ARG A 156 1.26 4.23 -3.40
CA ARG A 156 1.91 5.55 -3.27
C ARG A 156 2.84 5.87 -4.44
N LEU A 157 3.56 4.88 -4.96
CA LEU A 157 4.43 5.06 -6.14
C LEU A 157 3.63 5.04 -7.45
N GLY A 158 2.30 4.95 -7.37
CA GLY A 158 1.40 5.16 -8.51
C GLY A 158 1.30 3.98 -9.46
N ILE A 159 1.83 2.80 -9.11
CA ILE A 159 1.76 1.59 -9.94
C ILE A 159 0.31 1.24 -10.30
N THR A 160 -0.64 1.58 -9.40
CA THR A 160 -2.07 1.37 -9.59
C THR A 160 -2.69 2.35 -10.58
N THR A 161 -2.98 3.57 -10.12
CA THR A 161 -3.87 4.51 -10.80
C THR A 161 -3.11 5.61 -11.54
N THR A 162 -2.07 6.14 -10.90
CA THR A 162 -1.33 7.30 -11.41
C THR A 162 -0.56 6.99 -12.69
N VAL A 163 0.12 5.84 -12.74
CA VAL A 163 0.92 5.44 -13.91
C VAL A 163 0.01 5.16 -15.11
N GLN A 164 -1.16 4.56 -14.91
CA GLN A 164 -2.14 4.33 -15.99
C GLN A 164 -2.61 5.67 -16.61
N LEU A 165 -2.92 6.66 -15.78
CA LEU A 165 -3.33 7.99 -16.25
C LEU A 165 -2.17 8.75 -16.93
N GLN A 166 -0.95 8.64 -16.40
CA GLN A 166 0.23 9.22 -17.04
C GLN A 166 0.51 8.61 -18.42
N MET A 167 0.41 7.28 -18.54
CA MET A 167 0.52 6.59 -19.84
C MET A 167 -0.60 6.98 -20.80
N PHE A 168 -1.80 7.29 -20.30
CA PHE A 168 -2.87 7.86 -21.10
C PHE A 168 -2.49 9.24 -21.65
N VAL A 169 -2.11 10.18 -20.77
CA VAL A 169 -1.77 11.56 -21.13
C VAL A 169 -0.56 11.63 -22.07
N CYS A 170 0.47 10.81 -21.82
CA CYS A 170 1.69 10.80 -22.62
C CYS A 170 1.61 9.91 -23.87
N ALA A 171 0.44 9.29 -24.15
CA ALA A 171 0.25 8.31 -25.22
C ALA A 171 1.24 7.12 -25.19
N ALA A 172 1.79 6.78 -24.01
CA ALA A 172 2.69 5.65 -23.84
C ALA A 172 1.91 4.32 -23.80
N GLN A 173 2.46 3.26 -24.38
CA GLN A 173 1.87 1.91 -24.36
C GLN A 173 2.27 1.08 -23.14
N TYR A 174 3.39 1.45 -22.52
CA TYR A 174 3.91 0.82 -21.31
C TYR A 174 4.75 1.82 -20.52
N ALA A 175 4.96 1.52 -19.24
CA ALA A 175 5.92 2.20 -18.37
C ALA A 175 6.73 1.13 -17.64
N ASP A 176 8.06 1.27 -17.63
CA ASP A 176 8.92 0.39 -16.85
C ASP A 176 9.07 0.97 -15.44
N PHE A 177 8.50 0.27 -14.46
CA PHE A 177 8.59 0.63 -13.05
C PHE A 177 9.84 0.03 -12.44
N VAL A 178 10.80 0.88 -12.13
CA VAL A 178 12.09 0.50 -11.57
C VAL A 178 12.10 0.75 -10.07
N THR A 179 12.17 -0.32 -9.29
CA THR A 179 12.47 -0.25 -7.86
C THR A 179 13.95 -0.51 -7.65
N TRP A 180 14.67 0.50 -7.18
CA TRP A 180 16.10 0.39 -6.88
C TRP A 180 16.33 0.42 -5.37
N THR A 181 17.15 -0.52 -4.90
CA THR A 181 17.71 -0.56 -3.55
C THR A 181 19.21 -0.81 -3.67
N PRO A 182 20.05 -0.46 -2.67
CA PRO A 182 21.48 -0.75 -2.71
C PRO A 182 21.82 -2.25 -2.84
N GLN A 183 20.87 -3.15 -2.57
CA GLN A 183 21.04 -4.60 -2.63
C GLN A 183 20.42 -5.24 -3.88
N GLN A 184 19.41 -4.61 -4.49
CA GLN A 184 18.66 -5.19 -5.61
C GLN A 184 17.96 -4.12 -6.46
N THR A 185 17.97 -4.33 -7.77
CA THR A 185 17.13 -3.62 -8.73
C THR A 185 16.05 -4.56 -9.24
N THR A 186 14.78 -4.16 -9.18
CA THR A 186 13.68 -4.91 -9.79
C THR A 186 12.91 -4.02 -10.74
N ILE A 187 12.72 -4.49 -11.97
CA ILE A 187 12.01 -3.79 -13.03
C ILE A 187 10.73 -4.54 -13.34
N PHE A 188 9.61 -3.82 -13.36
CA PHE A 188 8.30 -4.35 -13.73
C PHE A 188 7.76 -3.53 -14.89
N ARG A 189 7.44 -4.18 -16.02
CA ARG A 189 6.76 -3.51 -17.12
C ARG A 189 5.28 -3.43 -16.84
N ILE A 190 4.77 -2.21 -16.72
CA ILE A 190 3.34 -1.93 -16.59
C ILE A 190 2.81 -1.64 -17.99
N LEU A 191 1.85 -2.44 -18.44
CA LEU A 191 1.16 -2.21 -19.70
C LEU A 191 0.00 -1.24 -19.49
N LYS A 192 -0.32 -0.48 -20.54
CA LYS A 192 -1.50 0.38 -20.56
C LYS A 192 -2.78 -0.45 -20.50
N ASP A 193 -3.63 -0.19 -19.50
CA ASP A 193 -4.95 -0.79 -19.36
C ASP A 193 -6.03 0.17 -19.88
N TYR A 194 -6.53 -0.11 -21.09
CA TYR A 194 -7.50 0.72 -21.78
C TYR A 194 -8.87 0.79 -21.09
N GLU A 195 -9.34 -0.32 -20.52
CA GLU A 195 -10.64 -0.38 -19.84
C GLU A 195 -10.58 0.40 -18.52
N PHE A 196 -9.50 0.21 -17.76
CA PHE A 196 -9.26 0.97 -16.53
C PHE A 196 -9.18 2.49 -16.81
N ILE A 197 -8.41 2.89 -17.81
CA ILE A 197 -8.25 4.30 -18.20
C ILE A 197 -9.59 4.89 -18.64
N LYS A 198 -10.38 4.17 -19.43
CA LYS A 198 -11.70 4.64 -19.86
C LYS A 198 -12.61 4.90 -18.66
N GLY A 199 -12.68 3.96 -17.71
CA GLY A 199 -13.45 4.14 -16.48
C GLY A 199 -12.98 5.34 -15.65
N MET A 200 -11.66 5.57 -15.57
CA MET A 200 -11.09 6.75 -14.91
C MET A 200 -11.44 8.06 -15.61
N VAL A 201 -11.30 8.12 -16.93
CA VAL A 201 -11.62 9.32 -17.73
C VAL A 201 -13.10 9.68 -17.55
N ASP A 202 -14.00 8.71 -17.48
CA ASP A 202 -15.44 8.96 -17.22
C ASP A 202 -15.68 9.55 -15.82
N VAL A 203 -14.94 9.11 -14.81
CA VAL A 203 -15.01 9.67 -13.46
C VAL A 203 -14.48 11.11 -13.44
N ILE A 204 -13.30 11.34 -14.02
CA ILE A 204 -12.66 12.66 -14.05
C ILE A 204 -13.50 13.65 -14.87
N SER A 205 -14.07 13.22 -16.00
CA SER A 205 -14.93 14.05 -16.85
C SER A 205 -16.19 14.50 -16.10
N ARG A 206 -16.83 13.59 -15.35
CA ARG A 206 -17.98 13.93 -14.49
C ARG A 206 -17.58 14.88 -13.36
N PHE A 207 -16.44 14.65 -12.71
CA PHE A 207 -15.93 15.53 -11.67
C PHE A 207 -15.63 16.93 -12.22
N TRP A 208 -14.98 17.02 -13.38
CA TRP A 208 -14.71 18.26 -14.08
C TRP A 208 -16.00 19.01 -14.38
N ALA A 209 -16.95 18.38 -15.06
CA ALA A 209 -18.22 19.01 -15.45
C ALA A 209 -19.04 19.49 -14.24
N LYS A 210 -19.01 18.73 -13.14
CA LYS A 210 -19.82 19.02 -11.95
C LYS A 210 -19.17 20.03 -10.99
N HIS A 211 -17.85 20.01 -10.84
CA HIS A 211 -17.17 20.74 -9.77
C HIS A 211 -16.14 21.76 -10.27
N ILE A 212 -15.37 21.44 -11.31
CA ILE A 212 -14.30 22.34 -11.79
C ILE A 212 -14.84 23.34 -12.80
N HIS A 213 -15.54 22.87 -13.84
CA HIS A 213 -16.06 23.69 -14.93
C HIS A 213 -16.94 24.85 -14.42
N PRO A 214 -17.93 24.63 -13.52
CA PRO A 214 -18.75 25.74 -13.01
C PRO A 214 -17.94 26.77 -12.22
N ARG A 215 -16.86 26.35 -11.53
CA ARG A 215 -15.99 27.26 -10.77
C ARG A 215 -15.09 28.07 -11.69
N LEU A 216 -14.52 27.47 -12.74
CA LEU A 216 -13.74 28.19 -13.74
C LEU A 216 -14.59 29.24 -14.47
N MET A 217 -15.83 28.89 -14.83
CA MET A 217 -16.73 29.81 -15.53
C MET A 217 -17.25 30.95 -14.64
N THR A 218 -17.40 30.72 -13.33
CA THR A 218 -17.85 31.77 -12.39
C THR A 218 -16.73 32.66 -11.88
N THR A 219 -15.48 32.17 -11.82
CA THR A 219 -14.33 32.96 -11.33
C THR A 219 -13.84 34.00 -12.35
N VAL A 220 -14.03 33.76 -13.66
CA VAL A 220 -13.62 34.70 -14.73
C VAL A 220 -14.65 35.83 -14.96
N LEU A 221 -15.86 35.73 -14.38
CA LEU A 221 -16.89 36.78 -14.54
C LEU A 221 -16.93 37.78 -13.38
N GLN A 222 -16.18 37.57 -12.29
CA GLN A 222 -16.16 38.48 -11.14
C GLN A 222 -15.03 39.52 -11.19
N SER A 223 -14.22 39.56 -12.25
CA SER A 223 -13.12 40.52 -12.40
C SER A 223 -13.43 41.75 -13.27
N GLU A 224 -14.66 41.96 -13.74
CA GLU A 224 -14.98 43.07 -14.66
C GLU A 224 -16.20 43.94 -14.27
N THR A 225 -16.72 43.85 -13.05
CA THR A 225 -17.79 44.75 -12.59
C THR A 225 -17.56 45.27 -11.18
N GLU A 226 -16.56 46.10 -10.98
CA GLU A 226 -16.50 47.05 -9.86
C GLU A 226 -16.23 48.43 -10.48
N PRO A 227 -17.19 49.39 -10.43
CA PRO A 227 -16.90 50.76 -10.83
C PRO A 227 -15.96 51.39 -9.79
N ASP A 228 -14.91 52.05 -10.29
CA ASP A 228 -13.94 52.82 -9.52
C ASP A 228 -14.60 53.65 -8.41
N SER A 229 -14.52 53.20 -7.16
CA SER A 229 -14.69 54.09 -6.01
C SER A 229 -13.91 53.58 -4.79
N GLU A 230 -12.92 54.39 -4.43
CA GLU A 230 -12.39 54.64 -3.09
C GLU A 230 -11.55 53.53 -2.41
N GLY A 231 -10.24 53.62 -2.68
CA GLY A 231 -9.16 53.67 -1.70
C GLY A 231 -9.26 52.80 -0.45
N VAL A 232 -8.62 51.63 -0.49
CA VAL A 232 -8.14 50.94 0.72
C VAL A 232 -6.67 50.53 0.58
N ASP A 233 -5.93 51.02 1.56
CA ASP A 233 -4.51 50.95 1.88
C ASP A 233 -3.74 49.69 1.43
N ARG A 234 -2.71 49.90 0.59
CA ARG A 234 -1.64 48.93 0.33
C ARG A 234 -0.56 49.09 1.39
N GLN A 235 -0.78 48.56 2.57
CA GLN A 235 0.31 48.28 3.50
C GLN A 235 0.10 46.92 4.15
N ARG A 236 0.96 45.97 3.73
CA ARG A 236 1.67 44.98 4.57
C ARG A 236 1.87 43.66 3.80
N CYS A 237 2.87 43.66 2.92
CA CYS A 237 3.49 42.42 2.46
C CYS A 237 5.00 42.60 2.22
N GLU A 238 5.69 43.33 3.10
CA GLU A 238 7.15 43.32 3.17
C GLU A 238 7.60 43.43 4.62
N SER A 239 7.70 42.30 5.30
CA SER A 239 8.58 42.08 6.46
C SER A 239 8.49 40.61 6.83
N ASN A 240 9.42 39.82 6.31
CA ASN A 240 10.09 38.72 7.03
C ASN A 240 11.08 37.97 6.10
N LEU A 241 11.89 38.72 5.35
CA LEU A 241 13.13 38.25 4.75
C LEU A 241 14.28 39.02 5.42
N SER A 242 14.68 38.60 6.63
CA SER A 242 16.04 38.75 7.19
C SER A 242 16.05 38.47 8.70
N ALA A 243 16.33 37.23 9.08
CA ALA A 243 16.86 36.91 10.42
C ALA A 243 17.58 35.55 10.41
N HIS A 244 18.71 35.47 9.71
CA HIS A 244 19.75 34.50 10.02
C HIS A 244 21.10 35.20 9.92
N GLN A 245 21.56 35.74 11.06
CA GLN A 245 22.97 36.00 11.32
C GLN A 245 23.34 35.29 12.61
N SER A 246 24.29 34.37 12.52
CA SER A 246 24.93 33.69 13.64
C SER A 246 25.79 34.68 14.44
N PRO A 247 25.92 34.55 15.76
CA PRO A 247 26.94 35.28 16.50
C PRO A 247 28.25 34.48 16.50
N ALA A 248 29.33 35.17 16.14
CA ALA A 248 30.69 34.81 16.50
C ALA A 248 30.98 35.36 17.90
N LEU A 249 31.51 34.50 18.78
CA LEU A 249 32.60 34.75 19.72
C LEU A 249 33.06 33.40 20.30
#